data_AF-W0GKJ6-F1
#
_entry.id   AF-W0GKJ6-F1
#
_cell.length_a   1.000
_cell.length_b   1.000
_cell.length_c   1.000
_cell.angle_alpha   90.00
_cell.angle_beta   90.00
_cell.angle_gamma   90.00
#
_symmetry.space_group_name_H-M   'P 1'
#
loop_
_entity.id
_entity.type
_entity.pdbx_description
1 polymer ?
#
loop_
_entity_poly.entity_id
_entity_poly.type
_entity_poly.pdbx_seq_one_letter_code
_entity_poly.pdbx_strand_id
1 'polypeptide(L)'
;MRIGYEIALALAKAGADLYIFCYDNTNTAQMGKEVVKLGRKIVFKYGDLTNSKTLVQIVPHVLQNFQHLDIVVNNAGAIFRTPILAGTDEEWQRVIAINLTTVYQLSREAAQVMVNQQSGKIINIASMLSYQEGKFVPSYNSF
;
A
#
# COMPACT_ATOMS: atom_id res chain seq x y z
N MET A 1 -6.96 -9.92 -3.46
CA MET A 1 -5.51 -9.60 -3.41
C MET A 1 -4.82 -9.76 -4.78
N ARG A 2 -5.45 -9.40 -5.92
CA ARG A 2 -4.83 -9.54 -7.26
C ARG A 2 -4.19 -8.25 -7.79
N ILE A 3 -4.78 -7.09 -7.54
CA ILE A 3 -4.31 -5.81 -8.12
C ILE A 3 -2.87 -5.48 -7.69
N GLY A 4 -2.58 -5.47 -6.39
CA GLY A 4 -1.23 -5.21 -5.90
C GLY A 4 -0.18 -6.22 -6.39
N TYR A 5 -0.57 -7.49 -6.58
CA TYR A 5 0.29 -8.53 -7.13
C TYR A 5 0.68 -8.23 -8.58
N GLU A 6 -0.31 -7.92 -9.42
CA GLU A 6 -0.06 -7.61 -10.84
C GLU A 6 0.71 -6.30 -11.01
N ILE A 7 0.44 -5.28 -10.19
CA ILE A 7 1.21 -4.02 -10.19
C ILE A 7 2.68 -4.31 -9.85
N ALA A 8 2.93 -5.08 -8.78
CA ALA A 8 4.28 -5.45 -8.38
C ALA A 8 5.03 -6.17 -9.51
N LEU A 9 4.41 -7.18 -10.13
CA LEU A 9 5.03 -7.89 -11.25
C LEU A 9 5.25 -7.00 -12.47
N ALA A 10 4.32 -6.10 -12.79
CA ALA A 10 4.49 -5.16 -13.90
C ALA A 10 5.68 -4.23 -13.68
N LEU A 11 5.84 -3.71 -12.45
CA LEU A 11 7.00 -2.88 -12.08
C LEU A 11 8.31 -3.67 -12.14
N ALA A 12 8.34 -4.92 -11.66
CA ALA A 12 9.51 -5.78 -11.78
C ALA A 12 9.89 -6.06 -13.24
N LYS A 13 8.91 -6.33 -14.11
CA LYS A 13 9.13 -6.51 -15.55
C LYS A 13 9.67 -5.24 -16.22
N ALA A 14 9.29 -4.07 -15.71
CA ALA A 14 9.82 -2.78 -16.15
C ALA A 14 11.21 -2.46 -15.58
N GLY A 15 11.77 -3.33 -14.73
CA GLY A 15 13.14 -3.20 -14.21
C GLY A 15 13.25 -2.80 -12.74
N ALA A 16 12.13 -2.57 -12.04
CA ALA A 16 12.16 -2.15 -10.64
C ALA A 16 12.58 -3.27 -9.68
N ASP A 17 13.37 -2.92 -8.69
CA ASP A 17 13.51 -3.71 -7.47
C ASP A 17 12.33 -3.42 -6.52
N LEU A 18 11.89 -4.43 -5.79
CA LEU A 18 10.62 -4.37 -5.06
C LEU A 18 10.80 -4.44 -3.54
N TYR A 19 10.17 -3.51 -2.85
CA TYR A 19 9.85 -3.65 -1.44
C TYR A 19 8.34 -3.81 -1.27
N ILE A 20 7.90 -4.98 -0.79
CA ILE A 20 6.49 -5.32 -0.67
C ILE A 20 6.11 -5.43 0.80
N PHE A 21 5.20 -4.55 1.23
CA PHE A 21 4.56 -4.66 2.53
C PHE A 21 3.19 -5.31 2.38
N CYS A 22 2.97 -6.41 3.08
CA CYS A 22 1.69 -7.13 3.10
C CYS A 22 1.15 -7.28 4.52
N TYR A 23 -0.14 -7.56 4.66
CA TYR A 23 -0.70 -7.89 5.97
C TYR A 23 -0.20 -9.26 6.47
N ASP A 24 -0.14 -10.24 5.56
CA ASP A 24 0.33 -11.60 5.81
C ASP A 24 1.26 -12.09 4.67
N ASN A 25 1.70 -13.34 4.75
CA ASN A 25 2.61 -13.95 3.78
C ASN A 25 1.90 -14.67 2.63
N THR A 26 0.61 -14.43 2.41
CA THR A 26 -0.14 -15.07 1.33
C THR A 26 0.45 -14.72 -0.03
N ASN A 27 0.71 -15.73 -0.87
CA ASN A 27 1.25 -15.61 -2.24
C ASN A 27 2.62 -14.94 -2.41
N THR A 28 3.33 -14.57 -1.33
CA THR A 28 4.64 -13.89 -1.44
C THR A 28 5.74 -14.82 -1.94
N ALA A 29 5.68 -16.11 -1.60
CA ALA A 29 6.64 -17.10 -2.07
C ALA A 29 6.61 -17.27 -3.61
N GLN A 30 5.43 -17.24 -4.22
CA GLN A 30 5.29 -17.31 -5.67
C GLN A 30 5.83 -16.04 -6.34
N MET A 31 5.41 -14.86 -5.86
CA MET A 31 5.90 -13.57 -6.37
C MET A 31 7.42 -13.48 -6.27
N GLY A 32 7.99 -13.90 -5.15
CA GLY A 32 9.43 -13.90 -4.95
C GLY A 32 10.17 -14.69 -6.02
N LYS A 33 9.68 -15.89 -6.37
CA LYS A 33 10.25 -16.70 -7.46
C LYS A 33 10.13 -16.02 -8.81
N GLU A 34 9.01 -15.38 -9.11
CA GLU A 34 8.78 -14.69 -10.38
C GLU A 34 9.68 -13.45 -10.53
N VAL A 35 9.82 -12.65 -9.48
CA VAL A 35 10.64 -11.43 -9.48
C VAL A 35 12.13 -11.75 -9.54
N VAL A 36 12.58 -12.79 -8.82
CA VAL A 36 13.98 -13.27 -8.91
C VAL A 36 14.30 -13.81 -10.30
N LYS A 37 13.36 -14.50 -10.98
CA LYS A 37 13.53 -14.94 -12.38
C LYS A 37 13.71 -13.77 -13.35
N LEU A 38 13.16 -12.60 -13.03
CA LEU A 38 13.36 -11.35 -13.79
C LEU A 38 14.70 -10.66 -13.44
N GLY A 39 15.52 -11.26 -12.58
CA GLY A 39 16.80 -10.70 -12.15
C GLY A 39 16.64 -9.43 -11.31
N ARG A 40 15.51 -9.27 -10.61
CA ARG A 40 15.22 -8.15 -9.72
C ARG A 40 15.32 -8.58 -8.25
N LYS A 41 15.67 -7.63 -7.39
CA LYS A 41 15.67 -7.82 -5.93
C LYS A 41 14.25 -7.63 -5.40
N ILE A 42 13.88 -8.45 -4.42
CA ILE A 42 12.60 -8.33 -3.71
C ILE A 42 12.77 -8.55 -2.21
N VAL A 43 12.14 -7.68 -1.43
CA VAL A 43 12.10 -7.77 0.03
C VAL A 43 10.65 -7.71 0.49
N PHE A 44 10.26 -8.65 1.36
CA PHE A 44 8.94 -8.67 1.97
C PHE A 44 8.98 -8.24 3.44
N LYS A 45 7.98 -7.46 3.84
CA LYS A 45 7.63 -7.24 5.25
C LYS A 45 6.14 -7.46 5.47
N TYR A 46 5.83 -7.84 6.71
CA TYR A 46 4.49 -8.23 7.12
C TYR A 46 4.05 -7.47 8.35
N GLY A 47 2.77 -7.12 8.41
CA GLY A 47 2.18 -6.52 9.59
C GLY A 47 0.96 -5.65 9.28
N ASP A 48 0.51 -4.91 10.28
CA ASP A 48 -0.63 -4.02 10.13
C ASP A 48 -0.18 -2.57 9.82
N LEU A 49 -0.54 -2.06 8.65
CA LEU A 49 -0.24 -0.70 8.25
C LEU A 49 -0.99 0.37 9.05
N THR A 50 -2.06 0.01 9.75
CA THR A 50 -2.74 0.96 10.65
C THR A 50 -1.96 1.16 11.95
N ASN A 51 -0.93 0.36 12.21
CA ASN A 51 -0.05 0.55 13.35
C ASN A 51 1.04 1.57 12.99
N SER A 52 0.95 2.77 13.57
CA SER A 52 1.90 3.85 13.33
C SER A 52 3.35 3.46 13.59
N LYS A 53 3.63 2.59 14.57
CA LYS A 53 5.00 2.13 14.86
C LYS A 53 5.56 1.27 13.72
N THR A 54 4.71 0.48 13.08
CA THR A 54 5.09 -0.34 11.92
C THR A 54 5.30 0.55 10.70
N LEU A 55 4.39 1.51 10.47
CA LEU A 55 4.43 2.38 9.29
C LEU A 55 5.70 3.23 9.23
N VAL A 56 6.10 3.85 10.34
CA VAL A 56 7.29 4.74 10.37
C VAL A 56 8.60 4.01 10.07
N GLN A 57 8.64 2.68 10.20
CA GLN A 57 9.84 1.88 9.93
C GLN A 57 9.97 1.47 8.46
N ILE A 58 8.93 1.66 7.65
CA ILE A 58 8.91 1.19 6.25
C ILE A 58 9.94 1.92 5.40
N VAL A 59 9.89 3.24 5.35
CA VAL A 59 10.79 4.05 4.51
C VAL A 59 12.27 3.88 4.92
N PRO A 60 12.63 3.91 6.22
CA PRO A 60 13.99 3.60 6.65
C PRO A 60 14.48 2.22 6.19
N HIS A 61 13.63 1.19 6.25
CA HIS A 61 14.01 -0.15 5.83
C HIS A 61 14.15 -0.26 4.29
N VAL A 62 13.35 0.48 3.52
CA VAL A 62 13.55 0.59 2.06
C VAL A 62 14.93 1.18 1.77
N LEU A 63 15.25 2.32 2.38
CA LEU A 63 16.55 2.98 2.18
C LEU A 63 17.73 2.11 2.63
N GLN A 64 17.59 1.34 3.70
CA GLN A 64 18.61 0.39 4.12
C GLN A 64 18.89 -0.70 3.07
N ASN A 65 17.86 -1.12 2.32
CA ASN A 65 17.97 -2.23 1.37
C ASN A 65 18.29 -1.80 -0.06
N PHE A 66 17.85 -0.61 -0.47
CA PHE A 66 17.91 -0.14 -1.86
C PHE A 66 18.60 1.20 -2.01
N GLN A 67 18.87 1.92 -0.91
CA GLN A 67 19.49 3.26 -0.86
C GLN A 67 18.71 4.37 -1.58
N HIS A 68 17.60 4.02 -2.24
CA HIS A 68 16.78 4.91 -3.05
C HIS A 68 15.30 4.52 -2.96
N LEU A 69 14.42 5.48 -3.20
CA LEU A 69 12.96 5.27 -3.24
C LEU A 69 12.35 6.04 -4.43
N ASP A 70 12.11 5.35 -5.53
CA ASP A 70 11.57 5.95 -6.77
C ASP A 70 10.05 6.03 -6.79
N ILE A 71 9.38 4.95 -6.37
CA ILE A 71 7.93 4.78 -6.54
C ILE A 71 7.34 4.21 -5.25
N VAL A 72 6.28 4.86 -4.74
CA VAL A 72 5.40 4.30 -3.72
C VAL A 72 4.04 4.03 -4.34
N VAL A 73 3.55 2.80 -4.19
CA VAL A 73 2.18 2.44 -4.57
C VAL A 73 1.35 2.16 -3.32
N ASN A 74 0.49 3.11 -2.96
CA ASN A 74 -0.47 2.95 -1.90
C ASN A 74 -1.67 2.12 -2.41
N ASN A 75 -1.52 0.80 -2.34
CA ASN A 75 -2.53 -0.17 -2.79
C ASN A 75 -3.28 -0.86 -1.65
N ALA A 76 -2.71 -0.91 -0.44
CA ALA A 76 -3.36 -1.58 0.68
C ALA A 76 -4.69 -0.89 0.98
N GLY A 77 -5.75 -1.69 1.16
CA GLY A 77 -7.06 -1.15 1.50
C GLY A 77 -8.01 -2.20 2.05
N ALA A 78 -9.02 -1.72 2.76
CA ALA A 78 -10.09 -2.53 3.35
C ALA A 78 -11.45 -1.95 3.01
N ILE A 79 -12.46 -2.82 2.96
CA ILE A 79 -13.86 -2.44 2.78
C ILE A 79 -14.72 -3.24 3.76
N PHE A 80 -15.57 -2.54 4.51
CA PHE A 80 -16.66 -3.16 5.25
C PHE A 80 -17.95 -2.88 4.52
N ARG A 81 -18.71 -3.94 4.26
CA ARG A 81 -19.98 -3.88 3.52
C ARG A 81 -21.14 -3.97 4.51
N THR A 82 -21.36 -2.88 5.24
CA THR A 82 -22.37 -2.79 6.29
C THR A 82 -23.34 -1.65 5.97
N PRO A 83 -24.67 -1.85 6.06
CA PRO A 83 -25.63 -0.75 5.97
C PRO A 83 -25.29 0.34 6.99
N ILE A 84 -25.52 1.61 6.65
CA ILE A 84 -25.15 2.74 7.53
C ILE A 84 -25.74 2.66 8.94
N LEU A 85 -26.97 2.12 9.08
CA LEU A 85 -27.64 1.96 10.38
C LEU A 85 -27.08 0.81 11.23
N ALA A 86 -26.24 -0.05 10.65
CA ALA A 86 -25.65 -1.22 11.31
C ALA A 86 -24.12 -1.16 11.37
N GLY A 87 -23.49 -0.19 10.70
CA GLY A 87 -22.05 0.00 10.75
C GLY A 87 -21.61 0.46 12.13
N THR A 88 -20.44 0.01 12.58
CA THR A 88 -19.87 0.44 13.85
C THR A 88 -18.79 1.50 13.65
N ASP A 89 -18.51 2.29 14.69
CA ASP A 89 -17.43 3.26 14.67
C ASP A 89 -16.07 2.58 14.48
N GLU A 90 -15.89 1.35 14.97
CA GLU A 90 -14.65 0.58 14.78
C GLU A 90 -14.45 0.18 13.32
N GLU A 91 -15.49 -0.26 12.62
CA GLU A 91 -15.43 -0.55 11.18
C GLU A 91 -15.09 0.70 10.39
N TRP A 92 -15.72 1.83 10.73
CA TRP A 92 -15.41 3.13 10.15
C TRP A 92 -13.95 3.51 10.35
N GLN A 93 -13.48 3.52 11.60
CA GLN A 93 -12.11 3.89 11.94
C GLN A 93 -11.09 2.97 11.27
N ARG A 94 -11.40 1.67 11.13
CA ARG A 94 -10.53 0.73 10.43
C ARG A 94 -10.36 1.08 8.96
N VAL A 95 -11.44 1.44 8.27
CA VAL A 95 -11.40 1.85 6.85
C VAL A 95 -10.65 3.16 6.68
N ILE A 96 -10.94 4.17 7.51
CA ILE A 96 -10.23 5.45 7.48
C ILE A 96 -8.74 5.25 7.77
N ALA A 97 -8.40 4.43 8.76
CA ALA A 97 -7.01 4.17 9.12
C ALA A 97 -6.22 3.59 7.96
N ILE A 98 -6.74 2.57 7.27
CA ILE A 98 -6.02 1.89 6.19
C ILE A 98 -6.10 2.60 4.84
N ASN A 99 -7.26 3.12 4.45
CA ASN A 99 -7.45 3.68 3.11
C ASN A 99 -7.06 5.16 3.01
N LEU A 100 -6.98 5.88 4.13
CA LEU A 100 -6.70 7.31 4.14
C LEU A 100 -5.48 7.65 5.01
N THR A 101 -5.51 7.32 6.30
CA THR A 101 -4.44 7.69 7.24
C THR A 101 -3.11 7.07 6.86
N THR A 102 -3.07 5.76 6.58
CA THR A 102 -1.85 5.07 6.09
C THR A 102 -1.34 5.69 4.80
N VAL A 103 -2.22 5.98 3.85
CA VAL A 103 -1.85 6.59 2.55
C VAL A 103 -1.18 7.93 2.76
N TYR A 104 -1.78 8.81 3.58
CA TYR A 104 -1.20 10.10 3.93
C TYR A 104 0.16 9.96 4.61
N GLN A 105 0.23 9.16 5.67
CA GLN A 105 1.46 9.01 6.46
C GLN A 105 2.60 8.44 5.62
N LEU A 106 2.37 7.35 4.87
CA LEU A 106 3.41 6.75 4.04
C LEU A 106 3.84 7.68 2.90
N SER A 107 2.89 8.40 2.29
CA SER A 107 3.19 9.40 1.26
C SER A 107 4.05 10.55 1.81
N ARG A 108 3.76 11.03 3.03
CA ARG A 108 4.54 12.08 3.68
C ARG A 108 5.98 11.63 3.95
N GLU A 109 6.16 10.44 4.53
CA GLU A 109 7.50 9.89 4.79
C GLU A 109 8.29 9.66 3.49
N ALA A 110 7.63 9.16 2.45
CA ALA A 110 8.25 8.98 1.14
C ALA A 110 8.61 10.31 0.48
N ALA A 111 7.73 11.31 0.55
CA ALA A 111 7.96 12.64 -0.02
C ALA A 111 9.18 13.32 0.60
N GLN A 112 9.42 13.15 1.90
CA GLN A 112 10.61 13.69 2.55
C GLN A 112 11.91 13.16 1.93
N VAL A 113 11.93 11.89 1.51
CA VAL A 113 13.05 11.28 0.78
C VAL A 113 13.10 11.80 -0.66
N MET A 114 11.96 11.76 -1.36
CA MET A 114 11.87 12.10 -2.79
C MET A 114 12.24 13.56 -3.07
N VAL A 115 11.93 14.49 -2.16
CA VAL A 115 12.35 15.90 -2.27
C VAL A 115 13.88 16.02 -2.25
N ASN A 116 14.55 15.30 -1.34
CA ASN A 116 16.02 15.29 -1.27
C ASN A 116 16.64 14.61 -2.50
N GLN A 117 15.98 13.58 -3.04
CA GLN A 117 16.38 12.93 -4.29
C GLN A 117 16.05 13.76 -5.56
N GLN A 118 15.30 14.85 -5.41
CA GLN A 118 14.73 15.65 -6.52
C GLN A 118 13.93 14.82 -7.54
N SER A 119 13.43 13.66 -7.12
CA SER A 119 12.77 12.69 -7.98
C SER A 119 11.94 11.71 -7.16
N GLY A 120 10.85 11.22 -7.76
CA GLY A 120 9.97 10.24 -7.18
C GLY A 120 8.53 10.33 -7.68
N LYS A 121 7.76 9.27 -7.45
CA LYS A 121 6.33 9.16 -7.78
C LYS A 121 5.56 8.46 -6.65
N ILE A 122 4.42 9.03 -6.28
CA ILE A 122 3.47 8.40 -5.36
C ILE A 122 2.19 8.10 -6.13
N ILE A 123 1.76 6.85 -6.13
CA ILE A 123 0.59 6.35 -6.84
C ILE A 123 -0.40 5.83 -5.80
N ASN A 124 -1.58 6.45 -5.73
CA ASN A 124 -2.66 6.04 -4.83
C ASN A 124 -3.71 5.26 -5.60
N ILE A 125 -3.99 4.03 -5.19
CA ILE A 125 -5.02 3.21 -5.82
C ILE A 125 -6.36 3.53 -5.14
N ALA A 126 -7.20 4.28 -5.86
CA ALA A 126 -8.57 4.60 -5.44
C ALA A 126 -9.59 3.63 -6.06
N SER A 127 -10.88 3.89 -5.82
CA SER A 127 -11.99 3.12 -6.39
C SER A 127 -12.95 4.04 -7.14
N MET A 128 -13.74 3.49 -8.09
CA MET A 128 -14.86 4.23 -8.69
C MET A 128 -15.84 4.74 -7.62
N LEU A 129 -15.94 4.02 -6.51
CA LEU A 129 -16.81 4.38 -5.39
C LEU A 129 -16.37 5.66 -4.64
N SER A 130 -15.17 6.19 -4.92
CA SER A 130 -14.78 7.55 -4.53
C SER A 130 -15.59 8.63 -5.28
N TYR A 131 -16.24 8.28 -6.40
CA TYR A 131 -17.05 9.18 -7.21
C TYR A 131 -18.55 8.81 -7.25
N GLN A 132 -18.93 7.64 -6.72
CA GLN A 132 -20.31 7.12 -6.75
C GLN A 132 -20.69 6.54 -5.39
N GLU A 133 -21.81 6.98 -4.84
CA GLU A 133 -22.26 6.55 -3.51
C GLU A 133 -22.90 5.15 -3.51
N GLY A 134 -22.58 4.37 -2.47
CA GLY A 134 -23.13 3.06 -2.23
C GLY A 134 -23.65 2.93 -0.81
N LYS A 135 -24.97 2.71 -0.65
CA LYS A 135 -25.67 2.62 0.65
C LYS A 135 -25.15 1.55 1.63
N PHE A 136 -24.33 0.62 1.15
CA PHE A 136 -23.80 -0.50 1.93
C PHE A 136 -22.30 -0.39 2.21
N VAL A 137 -21.66 0.72 1.86
CA VAL A 137 -20.20 0.91 2.00
C VAL A 137 -19.86 2.37 2.40
N PRO A 138 -20.56 2.97 3.39
CA PRO A 138 -20.44 4.40 3.68
C PRO A 138 -19.00 4.81 4.03
N SER A 139 -18.29 4.00 4.82
CA SER A 139 -16.89 4.26 5.20
C SER A 139 -15.92 4.21 4.03
N TYR A 140 -16.19 3.41 3.01
CA TYR A 140 -15.29 3.23 1.86
C TYR A 140 -15.44 4.30 0.78
N ASN A 141 -16.60 4.97 0.72
CA ASN A 141 -16.91 5.97 -0.30
C ASN A 141 -16.63 7.40 0.16
N SER A 142 -16.09 7.58 1.36
CA SER A 142 -15.92 8.88 2.00
C SER A 142 -14.62 9.61 1.60
N PHE A 143 -13.82 9.06 0.67
CA PHE A 143 -12.52 9.61 0.21
C PHE A 143 -12.20 9.21 -1.23
#